data_AF-A0A518DUN2-F1
#
_entry.id   AF-A0A518DUN2-F1
#
_cell.length_a   1.000
_cell.length_b   1.000
_cell.length_c   1.000
_cell.angle_alpha   90.00
_cell.angle_beta   90.00
_cell.angle_gamma   90.00
#
_symmetry.space_group_name_H-M   'P 1'
#
loop_
_entity.id
_entity.type
_entity.pdbx_description
1 polymer ?
#
loop_
_entity_poly.entity_id
_entity_poly.type
_entity_poly.pdbx_seq_one_letter_code
_entity_poly.pdbx_strand_id
1 'polypeptide(L)'
;MRLLAGMHIPLKCSVTVVVLTSVIMGCTSPLFDFRPDKTEIEPFVKDASRGETTFVGDLAGPWGVNWLKVESIALVTNLRNTGSDPPPSPQRSRLVGEMKQHDVEHPDDVLALPSTSMVIVTAYLPPGVEKDDPLDLEVTTRSRSETTSLASGYLMFSRLRQIEVMGNALQTGHEAAQAEGPILVDSIFEGEEDKSFLTRGMVLGGGRAMQNRPLGLSIRDGNHSIKTSTLIGSAVNKRFYLKGGVGGHRGVATPKTNRFIELLIPPQYKHNIGRYLRVVANIPVRDTPSAMVKRLGLLERQLLEPTTAAAAALRLEAIGAEAEPTLLKGLESEFFECRFYAAEALAYLRRVEAVPALSEAAASKPQFRWHALAALTVMHDIEAVEALAELMSNPSAETRYGAFRALYTRNPQDPMVEGHLLDGKFNLHVAPSLGEPMVHFARTRRAEVVVFGREATVRPTEFLYAGPHIMITPLGPGRLKISRFSPGQSDLRLECNDRVPDMIAGIVKAGGGYGEVLAAMRTAEKEGLFAGRVAVNATPMPGRNYYASASEADGSERTASPLPELYQTRSSQSEQEIRETMADQIEYEEEEPEPKRGFFDKVSGWFMPE
;
A
#
# COMPACT_ATOMS: atom_id res chain seq x y z
N MET A 1 -87.08 -12.17 8.40
CA MET A 1 -88.24 -12.13 9.31
C MET A 1 -87.71 -12.21 10.75
N ARG A 2 -88.36 -11.53 11.69
CA ARG A 2 -87.83 -11.02 12.98
C ARG A 2 -87.69 -12.06 14.12
N LEU A 3 -86.94 -11.68 15.19
CA LEU A 3 -86.97 -12.12 16.64
C LEU A 3 -86.19 -13.42 17.02
N LEU A 4 -85.58 -13.64 18.21
CA LEU A 4 -85.29 -12.91 19.50
C LEU A 4 -83.87 -13.32 20.02
N ALA A 5 -83.07 -12.49 20.72
CA ALA A 5 -82.92 -12.21 22.19
C ALA A 5 -82.63 -13.41 23.13
N GLY A 6 -81.83 -13.31 24.21
CA GLY A 6 -81.01 -12.21 24.80
C GLY A 6 -80.08 -12.76 25.92
N MET A 7 -78.84 -12.30 26.08
CA MET A 7 -78.35 -11.23 27.00
C MET A 7 -78.47 -11.48 28.52
N HIS A 8 -77.32 -11.45 29.23
CA HIS A 8 -77.16 -10.73 30.49
C HIS A 8 -75.68 -10.36 30.80
N ILE A 9 -75.48 -9.16 31.33
CA ILE A 9 -74.21 -8.58 31.85
C ILE A 9 -74.56 -7.90 33.20
N PRO A 10 -73.60 -7.67 34.10
CA PRO A 10 -73.62 -6.45 34.93
C PRO A 10 -72.29 -5.65 34.95
N LEU A 11 -72.43 -4.34 35.19
CA LEU A 11 -71.39 -3.27 35.16
C LEU A 11 -70.69 -3.02 36.52
N LYS A 12 -69.56 -2.28 36.49
CA LYS A 12 -69.23 -1.03 37.25
C LYS A 12 -67.89 -0.47 36.72
N CYS A 13 -67.66 0.79 36.28
CA CYS A 13 -68.00 2.18 36.69
C CYS A 13 -67.13 2.85 37.77
N SER A 14 -66.17 3.70 37.34
CA SER A 14 -65.77 5.06 37.84
C SER A 14 -64.44 5.46 37.16
N VAL A 15 -64.22 6.60 36.48
CA VAL A 15 -64.37 8.05 36.84
C VAL A 15 -63.34 8.44 37.92
N THR A 16 -62.34 9.34 37.78
CA THR A 16 -62.08 10.50 36.86
C THR A 16 -60.55 10.82 36.82
N VAL A 17 -60.06 11.64 35.86
CA VAL A 17 -59.16 12.82 36.04
C VAL A 17 -58.88 13.50 34.68
N VAL A 18 -58.47 14.77 34.68
CA VAL A 18 -58.81 15.79 33.67
C VAL A 18 -57.59 16.63 33.20
N VAL A 19 -57.35 16.65 31.87
CA VAL A 19 -57.01 17.81 30.98
C VAL A 19 -55.71 18.65 31.18
N LEU A 20 -54.92 18.73 30.08
CA LEU A 20 -53.88 19.75 29.69
C LEU A 20 -52.65 19.94 30.61
N THR A 21 -51.45 20.39 30.17
CA THR A 21 -51.02 21.14 28.95
C THR A 21 -49.55 20.82 28.56
N SER A 22 -49.23 20.89 27.26
CA SER A 22 -47.93 21.21 26.60
C SER A 22 -46.56 21.19 27.34
N VAL A 23 -45.50 20.65 26.68
CA VAL A 23 -44.24 21.36 26.27
C VAL A 23 -43.14 20.42 25.70
N ILE A 24 -42.76 20.67 24.43
CA ILE A 24 -41.41 20.66 23.79
C ILE A 24 -40.51 19.38 23.70
N MET A 25 -40.11 19.08 22.44
CA MET A 25 -38.90 18.40 21.89
C MET A 25 -38.48 16.97 22.28
N GLY A 26 -37.92 16.26 21.30
CA GLY A 26 -37.00 15.12 21.53
C GLY A 26 -36.99 14.06 20.43
N CYS A 27 -36.27 14.27 19.32
CA CYS A 27 -36.00 13.19 18.36
C CYS A 27 -34.91 12.26 18.92
N THR A 28 -35.29 11.09 19.44
CA THR A 28 -34.37 9.98 19.71
C THR A 28 -35.04 8.63 19.42
N SER A 29 -35.10 8.25 18.15
CA SER A 29 -35.09 6.82 17.82
C SER A 29 -33.72 6.26 18.23
N PRO A 30 -33.62 5.09 18.87
CA PRO A 30 -32.32 4.46 19.06
C PRO A 30 -31.76 4.15 17.67
N LEU A 31 -30.63 4.78 17.34
CA LEU A 31 -29.80 4.37 16.22
C LEU A 31 -29.41 2.91 16.48
N PHE A 32 -30.01 2.01 15.70
CA PHE A 32 -29.38 0.72 15.44
C PHE A 32 -28.09 1.04 14.69
N ASP A 33 -26.98 1.07 15.43
CA ASP A 33 -25.67 0.87 14.84
C ASP A 33 -25.72 -0.48 14.13
N PHE A 34 -25.94 -0.42 12.82
CA PHE A 34 -25.45 -1.44 11.90
C PHE A 34 -23.93 -1.45 12.07
N ARG A 35 -23.46 -2.26 13.02
CA ARG A 35 -22.13 -2.84 12.94
C ARG A 35 -22.10 -3.57 11.59
N PRO A 36 -21.32 -3.15 10.58
CA PRO A 36 -20.94 -4.10 9.56
C PRO A 36 -20.28 -5.27 10.28
N ASP A 37 -20.57 -6.47 9.81
CA ASP A 37 -20.16 -7.67 10.50
C ASP A 37 -18.64 -7.72 10.67
N LYS A 38 -18.21 -8.48 11.67
CA LYS A 38 -16.78 -8.73 11.87
C LYS A 38 -16.16 -9.12 10.54
N THR A 39 -15.03 -8.53 10.19
CA THR A 39 -14.08 -9.17 9.28
C THR A 39 -13.40 -10.32 10.01
N GLU A 40 -14.20 -11.32 10.40
CA GLU A 40 -13.68 -12.65 10.66
C GLU A 40 -12.81 -13.00 9.46
N ILE A 41 -11.60 -13.51 9.73
CA ILE A 41 -10.92 -14.36 8.76
C ILE A 41 -11.89 -15.50 8.52
N GLU A 42 -12.77 -15.36 7.52
CA GLU A 42 -13.79 -16.35 7.23
C GLU A 42 -13.07 -17.69 7.17
N PRO A 43 -13.50 -18.69 7.95
CA PRO A 43 -12.91 -20.00 7.89
C PRO A 43 -13.28 -20.59 6.53
N PHE A 44 -12.45 -20.27 5.51
CA PHE A 44 -12.47 -20.79 4.15
C PHE A 44 -12.94 -22.24 4.24
N VAL A 45 -14.19 -22.45 3.82
CA VAL A 45 -15.05 -23.64 3.94
C VAL A 45 -14.46 -24.70 4.87
N LYS A 46 -15.13 -25.05 5.99
CA LYS A 46 -14.77 -26.22 6.82
C LYS A 46 -14.58 -27.45 5.93
N ASP A 47 -13.32 -27.68 5.54
CA ASP A 47 -13.10 -28.26 4.22
C ASP A 47 -13.14 -29.77 4.38
N ALA A 48 -14.09 -30.42 3.73
CA ALA A 48 -14.10 -31.88 3.67
C ALA A 48 -12.81 -32.44 3.03
N SER A 49 -12.01 -31.58 2.36
CA SER A 49 -10.67 -31.89 1.87
C SER A 49 -9.55 -31.83 2.91
N ARG A 50 -9.75 -31.20 4.09
CA ARG A 50 -8.80 -31.27 5.22
C ARG A 50 -8.97 -32.63 5.90
N GLY A 51 -8.44 -33.67 5.27
CA GLY A 51 -8.36 -35.02 5.82
C GLY A 51 -7.33 -35.12 6.96
N GLU A 52 -6.67 -36.27 7.08
CA GLU A 52 -5.67 -36.54 8.13
C GLU A 52 -4.39 -35.67 8.07
N THR A 53 -4.26 -34.78 7.08
CA THR A 53 -3.06 -33.97 6.83
C THR A 53 -3.11 -32.63 7.57
N THR A 54 -2.17 -32.42 8.49
CA THR A 54 -1.98 -31.13 9.18
C THR A 54 -1.12 -30.18 8.35
N PHE A 55 -1.59 -28.94 8.17
CA PHE A 55 -0.89 -27.87 7.45
C PHE A 55 -0.22 -26.87 8.42
N VAL A 56 0.72 -26.08 7.92
CA VAL A 56 1.40 -25.04 8.72
C VAL A 56 0.38 -24.05 9.29
N GLY A 57 -0.61 -23.65 8.48
CA GLY A 57 -1.69 -22.75 8.87
C GLY A 57 -2.71 -23.31 9.86
N ASP A 58 -2.60 -24.59 10.24
CA ASP A 58 -3.35 -25.18 11.37
C ASP A 58 -2.62 -24.96 12.69
N LEU A 59 -1.28 -24.95 12.66
CA LEU A 59 -0.42 -24.91 13.85
C LEU A 59 0.16 -23.52 14.14
N ALA A 60 0.23 -22.63 13.14
CA ALA A 60 0.84 -21.31 13.26
C ALA A 60 0.12 -20.25 12.41
N GLY A 61 0.15 -19.01 12.87
CA GLY A 61 -0.29 -17.81 12.15
C GLY A 61 0.89 -16.93 11.72
N PRO A 62 0.68 -15.98 10.79
CA PRO A 62 1.72 -15.03 10.38
C PRO A 62 2.07 -14.06 11.52
N TRP A 63 3.32 -13.60 11.55
CA TRP A 63 3.80 -12.60 12.51
C TRP A 63 4.63 -11.52 11.80
N GLY A 64 4.55 -10.28 12.29
CA GLY A 64 5.25 -9.11 11.74
C GLY A 64 4.58 -8.47 10.51
N VAL A 65 3.32 -8.80 10.24
CA VAL A 65 2.57 -8.34 9.05
C VAL A 65 1.94 -6.94 9.18
N ASN A 66 1.92 -6.37 10.38
CA ASN A 66 1.38 -5.04 10.63
C ASN A 66 2.29 -3.93 10.07
N TRP A 67 1.71 -2.79 9.67
CA TRP A 67 2.48 -1.58 9.37
C TRP A 67 2.90 -0.90 10.67
N LEU A 68 4.18 -0.52 10.79
CA LEU A 68 4.66 0.21 11.94
C LEU A 68 4.63 1.72 11.64
N LYS A 69 3.77 2.44 12.36
CA LYS A 69 3.70 3.91 12.30
C LYS A 69 4.87 4.53 13.07
N VAL A 70 5.58 5.45 12.45
CA VAL A 70 6.65 6.24 13.08
C VAL A 70 6.43 7.72 12.80
N GLU A 71 6.73 8.56 13.78
CA GLU A 71 6.44 10.00 13.72
C GLU A 71 7.66 10.81 14.16
N SER A 72 7.70 12.07 13.71
CA SER A 72 8.59 13.10 14.25
C SER A 72 7.96 14.49 14.14
N ILE A 73 8.53 15.45 14.88
CA ILE A 73 8.24 16.87 14.72
C ILE A 73 9.43 17.48 13.99
N ALA A 74 9.18 18.16 12.89
CA ALA A 74 10.22 18.62 11.99
C ALA A 74 10.08 20.11 11.64
N LEU A 75 11.17 20.66 11.11
CA LEU A 75 11.21 21.97 10.49
C LEU A 75 11.05 21.84 8.97
N VAL A 76 10.13 22.62 8.41
CA VAL A 76 10.09 22.90 6.97
C VAL A 76 10.70 24.28 6.74
N THR A 77 11.56 24.40 5.73
CA THR A 77 12.19 25.65 5.30
C THR A 77 11.79 25.98 3.85
N ASN A 78 12.30 27.10 3.31
CA ASN A 78 12.07 27.53 1.92
C ASN A 78 10.59 27.83 1.57
N LEU A 79 9.76 28.14 2.57
CA LEU A 79 8.39 28.58 2.36
C LEU A 79 8.36 30.02 1.82
N ARG A 80 7.36 30.35 1.00
CA ARG A 80 7.23 31.68 0.36
C ARG A 80 6.56 32.70 1.28
N ASN A 81 7.09 32.86 2.49
CA ASN A 81 6.50 33.63 3.59
C ASN A 81 5.08 33.13 3.99
N THR A 82 4.82 31.84 3.82
CA THR A 82 3.54 31.17 4.13
C THR A 82 3.56 30.38 5.44
N GLY A 83 4.70 30.34 6.12
CA GLY A 83 4.90 29.74 7.45
C GLY A 83 4.47 30.64 8.61
N SER A 84 4.70 30.18 9.84
CA SER A 84 4.30 30.88 11.08
C SER A 84 5.09 30.40 12.29
N ASP A 85 5.36 31.29 13.27
CA ASP A 85 5.93 30.90 14.57
C ASP A 85 4.99 29.91 15.28
N PRO A 86 5.45 28.68 15.61
CA PRO A 86 4.62 27.73 16.33
C PRO A 86 4.39 28.18 17.79
N PRO A 87 3.15 28.13 18.32
CA PRO A 87 2.88 28.53 19.68
C PRO A 87 3.59 27.61 20.70
N PRO A 88 3.88 28.11 21.93
CA PRO A 88 4.51 27.34 23.00
C PRO A 88 3.81 26.00 23.24
N SER A 89 4.54 24.91 23.04
CA SER A 89 4.01 23.54 23.09
C SER A 89 5.14 22.53 23.35
N PRO A 90 4.84 21.33 23.90
CA PRO A 90 5.83 20.27 24.05
C PRO A 90 6.50 19.88 22.73
N GLN A 91 5.78 20.02 21.61
CA GLN A 91 6.31 19.75 20.27
C GLN A 91 7.33 20.81 19.84
N ARG A 92 7.04 22.10 20.05
CA ARG A 92 8.00 23.19 19.83
C ARG A 92 9.27 23.00 20.65
N SER A 93 9.14 22.64 21.93
CA SER A 93 10.29 22.35 22.80
C SER A 93 11.15 21.18 22.31
N ARG A 94 10.53 20.13 21.75
CA ARG A 94 11.26 19.01 21.12
C ARG A 94 11.99 19.46 19.85
N LEU A 95 11.34 20.24 18.99
CA LEU A 95 11.96 20.74 17.75
C LEU A 95 13.15 21.65 18.05
N VAL A 96 13.00 22.59 18.99
CA VAL A 96 14.13 23.41 19.50
C VAL A 96 15.25 22.53 20.07
N GLY A 97 14.91 21.41 20.73
CA GLY A 97 15.88 20.43 21.22
C GLY A 97 16.66 19.74 20.11
N GLU A 98 15.98 19.23 19.07
CA GLU A 98 16.64 18.58 17.92
C GLU A 98 17.43 19.62 17.10
N MET A 99 16.93 20.85 16.90
CA MET A 99 17.68 21.94 16.26
C MET A 99 18.99 22.27 17.00
N LYS A 100 18.99 22.27 18.34
CA LYS A 100 20.22 22.42 19.15
C LYS A 100 21.19 21.23 19.03
N GLN A 101 20.69 20.02 18.78
CA GLN A 101 21.54 18.85 18.50
C GLN A 101 22.15 18.87 17.09
N HIS A 102 21.61 19.71 16.20
CA HIS A 102 22.13 19.98 14.86
C HIS A 102 22.85 21.34 14.77
N ASP A 103 23.33 21.86 15.90
CA ASP A 103 24.11 23.10 16.03
C ASP A 103 23.46 24.34 15.38
N VAL A 104 22.13 24.39 15.31
CA VAL A 104 21.40 25.56 14.80
C VAL A 104 21.51 26.71 15.80
N GLU A 105 22.19 27.79 15.38
CA GLU A 105 22.23 29.04 16.13
C GLU A 105 20.82 29.65 16.23
N HIS A 106 20.50 30.20 17.41
CA HIS A 106 19.23 30.88 17.68
C HIS A 106 17.95 30.17 17.16
N PRO A 107 17.65 28.93 17.58
CA PRO A 107 16.53 28.14 17.02
C PRO A 107 15.15 28.81 17.10
N ASP A 108 14.91 29.57 18.17
CA ASP A 108 13.67 30.30 18.38
C ASP A 108 13.47 31.41 17.34
N ASP A 109 14.55 32.10 16.94
CA ASP A 109 14.52 33.14 15.90
C ASP A 109 14.31 32.52 14.51
N VAL A 110 14.93 31.36 14.26
CA VAL A 110 14.73 30.59 13.02
C VAL A 110 13.28 30.11 12.89
N LEU A 111 12.67 29.60 13.96
CA LEU A 111 11.27 29.15 13.97
C LEU A 111 10.26 30.30 13.78
N ALA A 112 10.62 31.52 14.15
CA ALA A 112 9.78 32.69 13.96
C ALA A 112 9.81 33.25 12.53
N LEU A 113 10.71 32.76 11.66
CA LEU A 113 10.78 33.20 10.27
C LEU A 113 9.55 32.71 9.47
N PRO A 114 8.87 33.59 8.70
CA PRO A 114 7.72 33.20 7.88
C PRO A 114 8.10 32.28 6.70
N SER A 115 9.40 32.12 6.42
CA SER A 115 9.93 31.13 5.48
C SER A 115 10.05 29.71 6.08
N THR A 116 9.62 29.51 7.33
CA THR A 116 9.69 28.23 8.04
C THR A 116 8.37 27.83 8.70
N SER A 117 8.17 26.53 8.95
CA SER A 117 7.02 26.02 9.69
C SER A 117 7.38 24.75 10.47
N MET A 118 6.81 24.60 11.67
CA MET A 118 6.80 23.33 12.41
C MET A 118 5.73 22.40 11.84
N VAL A 119 6.11 21.16 11.49
CA VAL A 119 5.20 20.14 10.96
C VAL A 119 5.29 18.84 11.75
N ILE A 120 4.27 17.99 11.59
CA ILE A 120 4.34 16.58 11.96
C ILE A 120 4.67 15.80 10.69
N VAL A 121 5.71 14.97 10.77
CA VAL A 121 6.09 14.01 9.72
C VAL A 121 5.71 12.62 10.20
N THR A 122 5.00 11.89 9.35
CA THR A 122 4.61 10.50 9.61
C THR A 122 5.14 9.61 8.49
N ALA A 123 5.69 8.45 8.86
CA ALA A 123 5.99 7.39 7.91
C ALA A 123 5.41 6.06 8.40
N TYR A 124 5.24 5.13 7.47
CA TYR A 124 4.74 3.79 7.75
C TYR A 124 5.74 2.79 7.21
N LEU A 125 6.36 2.01 8.10
CA LEU A 125 7.29 0.95 7.72
C LEU A 125 6.47 -0.30 7.34
N PRO A 126 6.56 -0.79 6.09
CA PRO A 126 5.85 -2.00 5.68
C PRO A 126 6.32 -3.24 6.44
N PRO A 127 5.52 -4.32 6.44
CA PRO A 127 5.99 -5.64 6.84
C PRO A 127 7.15 -6.10 5.94
N GLY A 128 8.18 -6.72 6.52
CA GLY A 128 9.34 -7.20 5.76
C GLY A 128 10.28 -6.12 5.23
N VAL A 129 10.12 -4.85 5.63
CA VAL A 129 11.04 -3.76 5.23
C VAL A 129 12.47 -4.04 5.66
N GLU A 130 13.41 -3.80 4.75
CA GLU A 130 14.84 -3.92 4.99
C GLU A 130 15.44 -2.54 5.32
N LYS A 131 16.55 -2.52 6.04
CA LYS A 131 17.27 -1.27 6.31
C LYS A 131 17.66 -0.60 4.97
N ASP A 132 17.58 0.72 4.96
CA ASP A 132 17.85 1.61 3.83
C ASP A 132 16.79 1.55 2.70
N ASP A 133 15.70 0.76 2.86
CA ASP A 133 14.54 0.83 1.96
C ASP A 133 13.91 2.24 1.95
N PRO A 134 13.46 2.73 0.78
CA PRO A 134 12.84 4.05 0.64
C PRO A 134 11.41 4.06 1.19
N LEU A 135 11.06 5.15 1.89
CA LEU A 135 9.72 5.39 2.43
C LEU A 135 9.16 6.70 1.89
N ASP A 136 7.84 6.73 1.65
CA ASP A 136 7.10 7.98 1.50
C ASP A 136 6.79 8.56 2.88
N LEU A 137 6.74 9.89 2.95
CA LEU A 137 6.52 10.63 4.18
C LEU A 137 5.27 11.49 4.03
N GLU A 138 4.34 11.40 4.97
CA GLU A 138 3.20 12.33 5.09
C GLU A 138 3.62 13.53 5.95
N VAL A 139 3.38 14.75 5.46
CA VAL A 139 3.71 15.99 6.15
C VAL A 139 2.42 16.79 6.37
N THR A 140 2.17 17.20 7.62
CA THR A 140 0.98 17.97 8.02
C THR A 140 1.33 19.09 8.99
N THR A 141 0.67 20.24 8.86
CA THR A 141 0.64 21.23 9.94
C THR A 141 -0.37 20.82 11.02
N ARG A 142 -0.21 21.37 12.23
CA ARG A 142 -1.21 21.23 13.31
C ARG A 142 -2.47 22.05 12.98
N SER A 143 -3.63 21.59 13.44
CA SER A 143 -4.93 22.30 13.36
C SER A 143 -4.99 23.67 14.06
N ARG A 144 -3.94 24.07 14.78
CA ARG A 144 -3.76 25.38 15.43
C ARG A 144 -2.55 26.15 14.88
N SER A 145 -2.01 25.75 13.73
CA SER A 145 -0.96 26.50 13.04
C SER A 145 -1.57 27.64 12.24
N GLU A 146 -0.87 28.77 12.15
CA GLU A 146 -1.24 29.89 11.26
C GLU A 146 -0.58 29.76 9.88
N THR A 147 0.24 28.71 9.68
CA THR A 147 0.86 28.38 8.40
C THR A 147 -0.20 28.15 7.32
N THR A 148 -0.12 28.94 6.25
CA THR A 148 -1.10 28.99 5.16
C THR A 148 -0.77 28.04 4.01
N SER A 149 0.51 27.70 3.81
CA SER A 149 0.92 26.74 2.79
C SER A 149 2.32 26.17 3.05
N LEU A 150 2.49 24.88 2.74
CA LEU A 150 3.78 24.17 2.69
C LEU A 150 4.38 24.12 1.26
N ALA A 151 3.77 24.80 0.28
CA ALA A 151 4.22 24.76 -1.11
C ALA A 151 5.65 25.33 -1.29
N SER A 152 6.45 24.70 -2.14
CA SER A 152 7.92 24.93 -2.28
C SER A 152 8.76 24.58 -1.04
N GLY A 153 8.14 24.07 0.03
CA GLY A 153 8.82 23.74 1.27
C GLY A 153 9.80 22.57 1.13
N TYR A 154 10.90 22.65 1.88
CA TYR A 154 11.86 21.56 2.05
C TYR A 154 11.79 21.04 3.48
N LEU A 155 11.54 19.74 3.64
CA LEU A 155 11.59 19.07 4.93
C LEU A 155 13.05 18.85 5.32
N MET A 156 13.48 19.47 6.41
CA MET A 156 14.82 19.29 6.96
C MET A 156 15.00 17.88 7.53
N PHE A 157 16.24 17.38 7.50
CA PHE A 157 16.61 16.08 8.06
C PHE A 157 15.99 15.86 9.46
N SER A 158 15.24 14.77 9.60
CA SER A 158 14.46 14.46 10.79
C SER A 158 14.51 12.95 11.10
N ARG A 159 14.70 12.62 12.37
CA ARG A 159 14.67 11.24 12.88
C ARG A 159 13.25 10.88 13.31
N LEU A 160 12.66 9.81 12.75
CA LEU A 160 11.36 9.29 13.14
C LEU A 160 11.51 8.12 14.10
N ARG A 161 10.63 8.10 15.09
CA ARG A 161 10.63 7.14 16.19
C ARG A 161 9.22 6.57 16.33
N GLN A 162 9.11 5.34 16.83
CA GLN A 162 7.83 4.79 17.27
C GLN A 162 7.39 5.58 18.50
N ILE A 163 6.15 6.07 18.48
CA ILE A 163 5.55 6.81 19.60
C ILE A 163 4.37 5.99 20.12
N GLU A 164 4.48 5.50 21.35
CA GLU A 164 3.42 4.77 22.02
C GLU A 164 2.91 5.53 23.24
N VAL A 165 1.59 5.48 23.44
CA VAL A 165 0.91 6.07 24.60
C VAL A 165 0.64 4.93 25.57
N MET A 166 1.56 4.70 26.51
CA MET A 166 1.37 3.73 27.58
C MET A 166 0.80 4.45 28.81
N GLY A 167 -0.52 4.33 29.00
CA GLY A 167 -1.25 5.09 30.01
C GLY A 167 -1.16 6.60 29.74
N ASN A 168 -0.69 7.36 30.74
CA ASN A 168 -0.48 8.81 30.61
C ASN A 168 0.93 9.21 30.12
N ALA A 169 1.81 8.25 29.79
CA ALA A 169 3.18 8.52 29.39
C ALA A 169 3.42 8.23 27.90
N LEU A 170 4.05 9.17 27.20
CA LEU A 170 4.57 8.97 25.85
C LEU A 170 5.91 8.24 25.94
N GLN A 171 5.94 6.95 25.58
CA GLN A 171 7.20 6.25 25.33
C GLN A 171 7.64 6.53 23.89
N THR A 172 8.92 6.84 23.73
CA THR A 172 9.55 7.07 22.43
C THR A 172 10.56 5.96 22.21
N GLY A 173 10.34 5.14 21.18
CA GLY A 173 11.24 4.06 20.81
C GLY A 173 12.55 4.56 20.19
N HIS A 174 13.35 3.61 19.71
CA HIS A 174 14.55 3.91 18.94
C HIS A 174 14.22 4.58 17.60
N GLU A 175 15.25 5.14 16.96
CA GLU A 175 15.17 5.67 15.59
C GLU A 175 14.86 4.52 14.62
N ALA A 176 13.70 4.62 13.97
CA ALA A 176 13.17 3.58 13.08
C ALA A 176 13.18 4.02 11.61
N ALA A 177 13.15 5.33 11.34
CA ALA A 177 13.36 5.89 10.01
C ALA A 177 14.02 7.27 10.07
N GLN A 178 14.61 7.70 8.96
CA GLN A 178 15.03 9.08 8.69
C GLN A 178 14.15 9.70 7.61
N ALA A 179 14.04 11.03 7.59
CA ALA A 179 13.26 11.79 6.62
C ALA A 179 13.96 13.08 6.20
N GLU A 180 13.96 13.36 4.90
CA GLU A 180 14.41 14.62 4.31
C GLU A 180 13.80 14.78 2.90
N GLY A 181 13.60 16.03 2.42
CA GLY A 181 13.35 16.29 1.00
C GLY A 181 12.25 17.29 0.66
N PRO A 182 11.99 17.53 -0.63
CA PRO A 182 11.01 18.51 -1.11
C PRO A 182 9.57 18.04 -0.88
N ILE A 183 8.71 18.95 -0.42
CA ILE A 183 7.30 18.68 -0.15
C ILE A 183 6.46 18.93 -1.41
N LEU A 184 5.68 17.91 -1.79
CA LEU A 184 4.59 18.04 -2.76
C LEU A 184 3.28 18.17 -1.99
N VAL A 185 2.69 19.37 -1.97
CA VAL A 185 1.40 19.63 -1.32
C VAL A 185 0.25 18.94 -2.04
N ASP A 186 -0.78 18.52 -1.30
CA ASP A 186 -1.92 17.78 -1.85
C ASP A 186 -2.68 18.59 -2.91
N SER A 187 -2.66 19.93 -2.83
CA SER A 187 -3.38 20.81 -3.76
C SER A 187 -2.88 20.72 -5.21
N ILE A 188 -1.63 20.30 -5.42
CA ILE A 188 -1.07 19.99 -6.74
C ILE A 188 -1.86 18.86 -7.42
N PHE A 189 -2.46 17.96 -6.64
CA PHE A 189 -3.21 16.80 -7.11
C PHE A 189 -4.72 16.99 -7.01
N GLU A 190 -5.24 17.41 -5.86
CA GLU A 190 -6.69 17.53 -5.59
C GLU A 190 -7.29 18.90 -5.95
N GLY A 191 -6.46 19.91 -6.23
CA GLY A 191 -6.88 21.29 -6.46
C GLY A 191 -6.88 22.15 -5.19
N GLU A 192 -7.34 23.41 -5.32
CA GLU A 192 -7.29 24.43 -4.25
C GLU A 192 -8.65 24.71 -3.60
N GLU A 193 -9.65 23.83 -3.80
CA GLU A 193 -11.00 23.99 -3.23
C GLU A 193 -11.00 23.92 -1.69
N ASP A 194 -10.26 22.98 -1.12
CA ASP A 194 -9.97 22.92 0.31
C ASP A 194 -8.57 23.45 0.60
N LYS A 195 -8.49 24.48 1.47
CA LYS A 195 -7.24 25.06 1.95
C LYS A 195 -6.40 24.07 2.77
N SER A 196 -7.01 23.01 3.33
CA SER A 196 -6.26 21.97 4.04
C SER A 196 -5.19 21.32 3.16
N PHE A 197 -5.44 21.17 1.85
CA PHE A 197 -4.52 20.62 0.86
C PHE A 197 -3.28 21.47 0.59
N LEU A 198 -3.26 22.75 0.98
CA LEU A 198 -2.06 23.58 0.97
C LEU A 198 -1.16 23.34 2.20
N THR A 199 -1.75 22.84 3.28
CA THR A 199 -1.11 22.60 4.60
C THR A 199 -0.78 21.13 4.87
N ARG A 200 -1.11 20.26 3.92
CA ARG A 200 -0.76 18.83 3.87
C ARG A 200 0.00 18.54 2.59
N GLY A 201 0.93 17.59 2.65
CA GLY A 201 1.61 17.07 1.47
C GLY A 201 2.39 15.81 1.76
N MET A 202 3.18 15.39 0.77
CA MET A 202 4.06 14.23 0.87
C MET A 202 5.48 14.57 0.44
N VAL A 203 6.46 13.88 1.01
CA VAL A 203 7.83 13.80 0.47
C VAL A 203 8.01 12.38 -0.08
N LEU A 204 8.06 12.27 -1.40
CA LEU A 204 8.05 10.97 -2.10
C LEU A 204 9.45 10.34 -2.12
N GLY A 205 9.60 9.16 -1.51
CA GLY A 205 10.88 8.46 -1.40
C GLY A 205 11.97 9.17 -0.56
N GLY A 206 11.61 10.23 0.16
CA GLY A 206 12.52 10.99 1.03
C GLY A 206 12.79 10.35 2.40
N GLY A 207 12.07 9.27 2.73
CA GLY A 207 12.32 8.49 3.93
C GLY A 207 13.29 7.34 3.70
N ARG A 208 14.00 6.91 4.76
CA ARG A 208 14.82 5.69 4.78
C ARG A 208 14.54 4.89 6.04
N ALA A 209 14.30 3.58 5.92
CA ALA A 209 14.14 2.69 7.06
C ALA A 209 15.49 2.45 7.76
N MET A 210 15.54 2.61 9.09
CA MET A 210 16.79 2.42 9.87
C MET A 210 16.91 1.04 10.51
N GLN A 211 15.90 0.18 10.34
CA GLN A 211 15.81 -1.14 10.94
C GLN A 211 15.18 -2.15 9.97
N ASN A 212 15.62 -3.42 10.07
CA ASN A 212 14.94 -4.54 9.42
C ASN A 212 13.70 -4.91 10.23
N ARG A 213 12.57 -5.19 9.57
CA ARG A 213 11.38 -5.79 10.22
C ARG A 213 11.29 -7.27 9.84
N PRO A 214 11.73 -8.20 10.71
CA PRO A 214 11.64 -9.62 10.41
C PRO A 214 10.19 -10.06 10.26
N LEU A 215 9.96 -11.02 9.38
CA LEU A 215 8.69 -11.75 9.29
C LEU A 215 8.84 -13.12 9.91
N GLY A 216 7.71 -13.71 10.29
CA GLY A 216 7.74 -15.05 10.85
C GLY A 216 6.39 -15.72 10.96
N LEU A 217 6.40 -16.82 11.69
CA LEU A 217 5.21 -17.54 12.12
C LEU A 217 5.20 -17.58 13.64
N SER A 218 4.07 -17.19 14.24
CA SER A 218 3.76 -17.43 15.64
C SER A 218 2.98 -18.75 15.73
N ILE A 219 3.48 -19.69 16.53
CA ILE A 219 2.84 -21.00 16.75
C ILE A 219 1.67 -20.78 17.70
N ARG A 220 0.49 -21.31 17.37
CA ARG A 220 -0.72 -21.16 18.18
C ARG A 220 -0.59 -21.87 19.52
N ASP A 221 -1.32 -21.36 20.50
CA ASP A 221 -1.45 -21.97 21.82
C ASP A 221 -1.93 -23.42 21.75
N GLY A 222 -1.49 -24.22 22.73
CA GLY A 222 -1.61 -25.68 22.70
C GLY A 222 -0.58 -26.39 21.79
N ASN A 223 -0.04 -25.73 20.76
CA ASN A 223 0.95 -26.31 19.84
C ASN A 223 2.42 -25.96 20.17
N HIS A 224 2.64 -25.13 21.20
CA HIS A 224 3.96 -24.67 21.67
C HIS A 224 4.93 -25.82 22.02
N SER A 225 5.79 -26.21 21.07
CA SER A 225 6.80 -27.23 21.27
C SER A 225 7.97 -27.04 20.33
N ILE A 226 9.19 -27.34 20.80
CA ILE A 226 10.40 -27.40 19.97
C ILE A 226 10.22 -28.42 18.82
N LYS A 227 9.48 -29.51 19.08
CA LYS A 227 9.13 -30.50 18.05
C LYS A 227 8.27 -29.87 16.95
N THR A 228 7.24 -29.10 17.33
CA THR A 228 6.35 -28.40 16.40
C THR A 228 7.11 -27.36 15.58
N SER A 229 7.89 -26.50 16.24
CA SER A 229 8.61 -25.43 15.54
C SER A 229 9.66 -25.98 14.56
N THR A 230 10.34 -27.07 14.92
CA THR A 230 11.28 -27.78 14.05
C THR A 230 10.58 -28.50 12.90
N LEU A 231 9.42 -29.13 13.12
CA LEU A 231 8.63 -29.78 12.06
C LEU A 231 8.14 -28.76 11.02
N ILE A 232 7.56 -27.64 11.47
CA ILE A 232 7.12 -26.55 10.58
C ILE A 232 8.33 -25.99 9.81
N GLY A 233 9.43 -25.65 10.50
CA GLY A 233 10.64 -25.15 9.86
C GLY A 233 11.19 -26.11 8.80
N SER A 234 11.21 -27.41 9.09
CA SER A 234 11.64 -28.44 8.13
C SER A 234 10.73 -28.55 6.91
N ALA A 235 9.40 -28.51 7.11
CA ALA A 235 8.43 -28.56 6.01
C ALA A 235 8.55 -27.34 5.09
N VAL A 236 8.65 -26.14 5.66
CA VAL A 236 8.86 -24.89 4.89
C VAL A 236 10.21 -24.93 4.16
N ASN A 237 11.29 -25.38 4.82
CA ASN A 237 12.62 -25.47 4.21
C ASN A 237 12.73 -26.52 3.10
N LYS A 238 11.91 -27.58 3.12
CA LYS A 238 11.80 -28.54 2.01
C LYS A 238 11.19 -27.90 0.76
N ARG A 239 10.18 -27.04 0.93
CA ARG A 239 9.48 -26.35 -0.18
C ARG A 239 10.22 -25.10 -0.66
N PHE A 240 10.90 -24.40 0.24
CA PHE A 240 11.56 -23.12 -0.01
C PHE A 240 12.98 -23.09 0.53
N TYR A 241 13.93 -22.93 -0.38
CA TYR A 241 15.35 -22.77 -0.08
C TYR A 241 15.97 -21.77 -1.04
N LEU A 242 16.97 -21.05 -0.55
CA LEU A 242 17.78 -20.11 -1.31
C LEU A 242 19.10 -20.78 -1.72
N LYS A 243 19.72 -20.29 -2.79
CA LYS A 243 21.13 -20.57 -3.07
C LYS A 243 21.95 -19.91 -1.96
N GLY A 244 22.65 -20.73 -1.17
CA GLY A 244 23.59 -20.26 -0.16
C GLY A 244 24.96 -19.95 -0.76
N GLY A 245 25.93 -19.63 0.11
CA GLY A 245 27.34 -19.60 -0.29
C GLY A 245 27.86 -21.00 -0.65
N VAL A 246 29.01 -21.05 -1.32
CA VAL A 246 29.80 -22.26 -1.66
C VAL A 246 28.95 -23.51 -1.95
N GLY A 247 28.04 -23.41 -2.93
CA GLY A 247 27.27 -24.54 -3.45
C GLY A 247 26.17 -25.10 -2.54
N GLY A 248 25.95 -24.56 -1.35
CA GLY A 248 24.92 -25.04 -0.42
C GLY A 248 23.51 -24.48 -0.70
N HIS A 249 22.49 -25.15 -0.17
CA HIS A 249 21.13 -24.60 -0.06
C HIS A 249 20.90 -24.09 1.37
N ARG A 250 20.32 -22.88 1.51
CA ARG A 250 19.92 -22.31 2.80
C ARG A 250 18.40 -22.31 2.90
N GLY A 251 17.85 -22.96 3.91
CA GLY A 251 16.42 -22.91 4.22
C GLY A 251 15.96 -21.49 4.59
N VAL A 252 14.71 -21.14 4.26
CA VAL A 252 14.13 -19.82 4.55
C VAL A 252 13.53 -19.70 5.95
N ALA A 253 13.15 -20.81 6.58
CA ALA A 253 12.54 -20.85 7.91
C ALA A 253 13.57 -21.22 8.99
N THR A 254 13.69 -20.37 10.01
CA THR A 254 14.59 -20.56 11.15
C THR A 254 13.79 -20.58 12.46
N PRO A 255 13.51 -21.75 13.06
CA PRO A 255 12.91 -21.84 14.38
C PRO A 255 13.81 -21.15 15.42
N LYS A 256 13.33 -20.07 16.04
CA LYS A 256 14.07 -19.33 17.08
C LYS A 256 13.73 -19.83 18.46
N THR A 257 12.46 -20.19 18.68
CA THR A 257 11.93 -20.67 19.95
C THR A 257 10.93 -21.81 19.72
N ASN A 258 10.27 -22.27 20.79
CA ASN A 258 9.10 -23.15 20.73
C ASN A 258 7.80 -22.41 20.31
N ARG A 259 7.85 -21.08 20.14
CA ARG A 259 6.72 -20.20 19.79
C ARG A 259 6.91 -19.46 18.47
N PHE A 260 8.15 -19.17 18.07
CA PHE A 260 8.44 -18.29 16.93
C PHE A 260 9.41 -18.93 15.92
N ILE A 261 9.06 -18.79 14.64
CA ILE A 261 9.87 -19.19 13.48
C ILE A 261 10.09 -17.95 12.62
N GLU A 262 11.34 -17.51 12.48
CA GLU A 262 11.69 -16.43 11.56
C GLU A 262 11.64 -16.94 10.11
N LEU A 263 11.06 -16.14 9.21
CA LEU A 263 10.99 -16.41 7.77
C LEU A 263 11.81 -15.40 6.98
N LEU A 264 12.70 -15.91 6.13
CA LEU A 264 13.27 -15.15 5.02
C LEU A 264 12.29 -15.15 3.84
N ILE A 265 12.18 -14.03 3.13
CA ILE A 265 11.31 -13.89 1.96
C ILE A 265 12.10 -14.34 0.72
N PRO A 266 11.63 -15.33 -0.06
CA PRO A 266 12.27 -15.67 -1.33
C PRO A 266 12.12 -14.51 -2.34
N PRO A 267 13.11 -14.23 -3.20
CA PRO A 267 13.08 -13.07 -4.10
C PRO A 267 11.81 -12.95 -4.94
N GLN A 268 11.27 -14.07 -5.45
CA GLN A 268 10.02 -14.07 -6.22
C GLN A 268 8.77 -13.69 -5.43
N TYR A 269 8.85 -13.52 -4.11
CA TYR A 269 7.76 -13.01 -3.26
C TYR A 269 8.08 -11.68 -2.58
N LYS A 270 9.23 -11.02 -2.87
CA LYS A 270 9.59 -9.72 -2.23
C LYS A 270 8.55 -8.62 -2.49
N HIS A 271 7.67 -8.80 -3.47
CA HIS A 271 6.59 -7.86 -3.79
C HIS A 271 5.18 -8.47 -3.69
N ASN A 272 5.06 -9.67 -3.08
CA ASN A 272 3.78 -10.29 -2.71
C ASN A 272 3.94 -11.17 -1.45
N ILE A 273 4.25 -10.54 -0.32
CA ILE A 273 4.44 -11.16 1.00
C ILE A 273 3.13 -11.80 1.47
N GLY A 274 1.99 -11.12 1.23
CA GLY A 274 0.66 -11.66 1.49
C GLY A 274 0.42 -13.02 0.82
N ARG A 275 0.83 -13.20 -0.45
CA ARG A 275 0.79 -14.51 -1.12
C ARG A 275 1.76 -15.51 -0.48
N TYR A 276 3.00 -15.13 -0.23
CA TYR A 276 4.00 -16.02 0.38
C TYR A 276 3.51 -16.66 1.67
N LEU A 277 2.95 -15.85 2.58
CA LEU A 277 2.43 -16.34 3.86
C LEU A 277 1.23 -17.29 3.68
N ARG A 278 0.37 -17.06 2.69
CA ARG A 278 -0.75 -17.97 2.36
C ARG A 278 -0.28 -19.28 1.73
N VAL A 279 0.76 -19.24 0.90
CA VAL A 279 1.40 -20.44 0.34
C VAL A 279 2.07 -21.24 1.46
N VAL A 280 2.85 -20.58 2.32
CA VAL A 280 3.45 -21.18 3.52
C VAL A 280 2.40 -21.84 4.41
N ALA A 281 1.26 -21.17 4.68
CA ALA A 281 0.17 -21.71 5.47
C ALA A 281 -0.45 -23.00 4.89
N ASN A 282 -0.39 -23.21 3.57
CA ASN A 282 -0.91 -24.40 2.88
C ASN A 282 0.16 -25.51 2.67
N ILE A 283 1.38 -25.36 3.20
CA ILE A 283 2.38 -26.43 3.21
C ILE A 283 1.97 -27.52 4.21
N PRO A 284 1.97 -28.81 3.84
CA PRO A 284 1.72 -29.90 4.78
C PRO A 284 2.93 -30.11 5.71
N VAL A 285 2.70 -30.18 7.01
CA VAL A 285 3.76 -30.40 8.02
C VAL A 285 4.26 -31.84 8.00
N ARG A 286 3.38 -32.78 7.63
CA ARG A 286 3.67 -34.18 7.34
C ARG A 286 2.85 -34.58 6.13
N ASP A 287 3.48 -35.19 5.13
CA ASP A 287 2.79 -35.71 3.95
C ASP A 287 3.37 -37.07 3.56
N THR A 288 2.54 -37.91 2.94
CA THR A 288 2.94 -39.20 2.37
C THR A 288 2.68 -39.18 0.87
N PRO A 289 3.46 -39.91 0.04
CA PRO A 289 3.24 -39.92 -1.41
C PRO A 289 1.81 -40.29 -1.81
N SER A 290 1.19 -41.23 -1.08
CA SER A 290 -0.21 -41.64 -1.31
C SER A 290 -1.24 -40.58 -0.93
N ALA A 291 -0.99 -39.78 0.12
CA ALA A 291 -1.85 -38.65 0.47
C ALA A 291 -1.68 -37.49 -0.53
N MET A 292 -0.44 -37.21 -0.96
CA MET A 292 -0.14 -36.21 -1.98
C MET A 292 -0.86 -36.49 -3.31
N VAL A 293 -0.83 -37.73 -3.82
CA VAL A 293 -1.53 -38.11 -5.07
C VAL A 293 -3.05 -37.94 -4.95
N LYS A 294 -3.65 -38.35 -3.81
CA LYS A 294 -5.08 -38.13 -3.55
C LYS A 294 -5.42 -36.63 -3.51
N ARG A 295 -4.56 -35.83 -2.89
CA ARG A 295 -4.71 -34.37 -2.77
C ARG A 295 -4.60 -33.67 -4.12
N LEU A 296 -3.65 -34.05 -4.98
CA LEU A 296 -3.55 -33.55 -6.36
C LEU A 296 -4.83 -33.83 -7.17
N GLY A 297 -5.35 -35.05 -7.14
CA GLY A 297 -6.57 -35.41 -7.87
C GLY A 297 -7.85 -34.71 -7.38
N LEU A 298 -7.87 -34.24 -6.12
CA LEU A 298 -8.95 -33.40 -5.59
C LEU A 298 -8.75 -31.93 -5.98
N LEU A 299 -7.53 -31.41 -5.81
CA LEU A 299 -7.19 -30.03 -6.16
C LEU A 299 -7.35 -29.77 -7.66
N GLU A 300 -7.14 -30.77 -8.52
CA GLU A 300 -7.44 -30.66 -9.95
C GLU A 300 -8.92 -30.35 -10.22
N ARG A 301 -9.84 -31.02 -9.52
CA ARG A 301 -11.29 -30.74 -9.63
C ARG A 301 -11.62 -29.35 -9.10
N GLN A 302 -11.06 -28.99 -7.94
CA GLN A 302 -11.28 -27.66 -7.34
C GLN A 302 -10.65 -26.52 -8.18
N LEU A 303 -9.60 -26.79 -8.97
CA LEU A 303 -8.97 -25.81 -9.85
C LEU A 303 -9.82 -25.50 -11.09
N LEU A 304 -10.58 -26.48 -11.57
CA LEU A 304 -11.41 -26.35 -12.77
C LEU A 304 -12.78 -25.70 -12.49
N GLU A 305 -13.16 -25.54 -11.22
CA GLU A 305 -14.38 -24.87 -10.76
C GLU A 305 -14.07 -23.41 -10.32
N PRO A 306 -14.68 -22.37 -10.93
CA PRO A 306 -14.30 -20.97 -10.73
C PRO A 306 -14.25 -20.51 -9.27
N THR A 307 -15.28 -20.87 -8.48
CA THR A 307 -15.45 -20.46 -7.07
C THR A 307 -14.40 -21.06 -6.14
N THR A 308 -13.81 -22.23 -6.49
CA THR A 308 -12.75 -22.88 -5.70
C THR A 308 -11.35 -22.74 -6.29
N ALA A 309 -11.23 -22.26 -7.52
CA ALA A 309 -9.97 -22.21 -8.27
C ALA A 309 -8.86 -21.44 -7.53
N ALA A 310 -9.19 -20.32 -6.88
CA ALA A 310 -8.22 -19.51 -6.15
C ALA A 310 -7.56 -20.27 -4.98
N ALA A 311 -8.37 -20.96 -4.18
CA ALA A 311 -7.89 -21.74 -3.04
C ALA A 311 -7.14 -23.00 -3.51
N ALA A 312 -7.61 -23.64 -4.59
CA ALA A 312 -6.95 -24.78 -5.19
C ALA A 312 -5.55 -24.41 -5.72
N ALA A 313 -5.43 -23.32 -6.48
CA ALA A 313 -4.17 -22.84 -7.04
C ALA A 313 -3.10 -22.55 -5.97
N LEU A 314 -3.48 -21.91 -4.86
CA LEU A 314 -2.56 -21.65 -3.74
C LEU A 314 -2.08 -22.94 -3.04
N ARG A 315 -2.96 -23.94 -2.92
CA ARG A 315 -2.61 -25.27 -2.38
C ARG A 315 -1.70 -26.07 -3.32
N LEU A 316 -1.91 -25.94 -4.64
CA LEU A 316 -1.04 -26.50 -5.68
C LEU A 316 0.33 -25.81 -5.68
N GLU A 317 0.38 -24.48 -5.57
CA GLU A 317 1.64 -23.73 -5.41
C GLU A 317 2.41 -24.14 -4.14
N ALA A 318 1.70 -24.42 -3.04
CA ALA A 318 2.30 -24.93 -1.80
C ALA A 318 2.87 -26.35 -1.92
N ILE A 319 2.37 -27.17 -2.84
CA ILE A 319 2.98 -28.47 -3.19
C ILE A 319 4.31 -28.23 -3.93
N GLY A 320 4.29 -27.41 -4.99
CA GLY A 320 5.47 -27.11 -5.81
C GLY A 320 5.47 -27.83 -7.15
N ALA A 321 6.64 -28.34 -7.56
CA ALA A 321 6.85 -28.87 -8.92
C ALA A 321 5.91 -30.04 -9.27
N GLU A 322 5.57 -30.88 -8.28
CA GLU A 322 4.67 -32.02 -8.45
C GLU A 322 3.23 -31.62 -8.81
N ALA A 323 2.86 -30.35 -8.64
CA ALA A 323 1.55 -29.81 -8.99
C ALA A 323 1.49 -29.12 -10.37
N GLU A 324 2.63 -28.91 -11.04
CA GLU A 324 2.69 -28.22 -12.34
C GLU A 324 1.78 -28.83 -13.42
N PRO A 325 1.69 -30.18 -13.60
CA PRO A 325 0.81 -30.76 -14.61
C PRO A 325 -0.69 -30.50 -14.34
N THR A 326 -1.08 -30.38 -13.07
CA THR A 326 -2.46 -30.04 -12.69
C THR A 326 -2.74 -28.56 -12.94
N LEU A 327 -1.78 -27.67 -12.67
CA LEU A 327 -1.91 -26.25 -12.96
C LEU A 327 -1.95 -25.96 -14.47
N LEU A 328 -1.17 -26.68 -15.29
CA LEU A 328 -1.20 -26.53 -16.75
C LEU A 328 -2.59 -26.84 -17.34
N LYS A 329 -3.29 -27.87 -16.85
CA LYS A 329 -4.70 -28.14 -17.22
C LYS A 329 -5.64 -26.97 -16.87
N GLY A 330 -5.35 -26.24 -15.79
CA GLY A 330 -6.11 -25.05 -15.41
C GLY A 330 -6.05 -23.93 -16.46
N LEU A 331 -4.93 -23.82 -17.20
CA LEU A 331 -4.80 -22.87 -18.32
C LEU A 331 -5.69 -23.21 -19.52
N GLU A 332 -6.10 -24.48 -19.65
CA GLU A 332 -6.98 -24.96 -20.73
C GLU A 332 -8.47 -24.75 -20.42
N SER A 333 -8.80 -24.23 -19.22
CA SER A 333 -10.19 -24.02 -18.79
C SER A 333 -10.91 -22.95 -19.60
N GLU A 334 -12.20 -23.19 -19.87
CA GLU A 334 -13.11 -22.23 -20.51
C GLU A 334 -13.31 -20.97 -19.63
N PHE A 335 -13.28 -21.16 -18.30
CA PHE A 335 -13.46 -20.10 -17.31
C PHE A 335 -12.18 -19.27 -17.13
N PHE A 336 -12.34 -17.94 -17.14
CA PHE A 336 -11.22 -17.00 -17.03
C PHE A 336 -10.53 -17.11 -15.66
N GLU A 337 -11.30 -17.33 -14.61
CA GLU A 337 -10.90 -17.41 -13.20
C GLU A 337 -9.95 -18.60 -13.00
N CYS A 338 -10.33 -19.77 -13.54
CA CYS A 338 -9.53 -20.99 -13.51
C CYS A 338 -8.19 -20.81 -14.23
N ARG A 339 -8.19 -20.23 -15.45
CA ARG A 339 -6.97 -19.89 -16.19
C ARG A 339 -6.10 -18.90 -15.42
N PHE A 340 -6.70 -17.85 -14.88
CA PHE A 340 -6.00 -16.80 -14.16
C PHE A 340 -5.29 -17.33 -12.90
N TYR A 341 -6.01 -18.03 -12.01
CA TYR A 341 -5.41 -18.51 -10.77
C TYR A 341 -4.37 -19.62 -11.02
N ALA A 342 -4.58 -20.46 -12.04
CA ALA A 342 -3.58 -21.43 -12.50
C ALA A 342 -2.30 -20.73 -13.00
N ALA A 343 -2.44 -19.73 -13.88
CA ALA A 343 -1.33 -18.94 -14.40
C ALA A 343 -0.59 -18.19 -13.30
N GLU A 344 -1.32 -17.61 -12.34
CA GLU A 344 -0.72 -16.90 -11.22
C GLU A 344 0.18 -17.84 -10.39
N ALA A 345 -0.31 -19.03 -10.04
CA ALA A 345 0.50 -20.03 -9.34
C ALA A 345 1.71 -20.50 -10.18
N LEU A 346 1.52 -20.73 -11.48
CA LEU A 346 2.59 -21.11 -12.41
C LEU A 346 3.70 -20.04 -12.51
N ALA A 347 3.38 -18.75 -12.45
CA ALA A 347 4.37 -17.67 -12.44
C ALA A 347 5.28 -17.71 -11.20
N TYR A 348 4.73 -17.93 -10.00
CA TYR A 348 5.55 -18.10 -8.78
C TYR A 348 6.31 -19.46 -8.74
N LEU A 349 5.85 -20.46 -9.51
CA LEU A 349 6.61 -21.67 -9.84
C LEU A 349 7.61 -21.49 -10.99
N ARG A 350 7.68 -20.30 -11.62
CA ARG A 350 8.58 -19.92 -12.72
C ARG A 350 8.33 -20.71 -14.00
N ARG A 351 7.08 -20.72 -14.45
CA ARG A 351 6.61 -21.38 -15.67
C ARG A 351 6.10 -20.34 -16.68
N VAL A 352 6.76 -20.27 -17.83
CA VAL A 352 6.53 -19.28 -18.89
C VAL A 352 5.13 -19.40 -19.51
N GLU A 353 4.52 -20.59 -19.42
CA GLU A 353 3.15 -20.89 -19.84
C GLU A 353 2.10 -20.00 -19.15
N ALA A 354 2.44 -19.37 -18.02
CA ALA A 354 1.60 -18.39 -17.34
C ALA A 354 1.45 -17.05 -18.10
N VAL A 355 2.44 -16.64 -18.90
CA VAL A 355 2.51 -15.28 -19.47
C VAL A 355 1.25 -14.87 -20.26
N PRO A 356 0.67 -15.70 -21.16
CA PRO A 356 -0.47 -15.27 -21.98
C PRO A 356 -1.71 -14.92 -21.15
N ALA A 357 -2.06 -15.77 -20.18
CA ALA A 357 -3.24 -15.56 -19.31
C ALA A 357 -3.05 -14.38 -18.35
N LEU A 358 -1.82 -14.15 -17.86
CA LEU A 358 -1.50 -12.97 -17.05
C LEU A 358 -1.52 -11.68 -17.90
N SER A 359 -1.04 -11.72 -19.15
CA SER A 359 -1.13 -10.58 -20.06
C SER A 359 -2.58 -10.23 -20.39
N GLU A 360 -3.44 -11.23 -20.69
CA GLU A 360 -4.89 -11.06 -20.87
C GLU A 360 -5.53 -10.36 -19.66
N ALA A 361 -5.20 -10.82 -18.45
CA ALA A 361 -5.72 -10.27 -17.21
C ALA A 361 -5.24 -8.83 -16.95
N ALA A 362 -3.94 -8.54 -17.14
CA ALA A 362 -3.37 -7.20 -16.98
C ALA A 362 -3.96 -6.18 -17.97
N ALA A 363 -4.16 -6.61 -19.21
CA ALA A 363 -4.78 -5.80 -20.26
C ALA A 363 -6.27 -5.52 -19.95
N SER A 364 -7.06 -6.57 -19.76
CA SER A 364 -8.52 -6.51 -19.92
C SER A 364 -9.34 -6.60 -18.63
N LYS A 365 -8.76 -7.03 -17.50
CA LYS A 365 -9.51 -7.34 -16.26
C LYS A 365 -9.04 -6.46 -15.09
N PRO A 366 -9.64 -5.28 -14.87
CA PRO A 366 -9.23 -4.33 -13.82
C PRO A 366 -9.15 -4.93 -12.41
N GLN A 367 -9.95 -5.94 -12.11
CA GLN A 367 -10.01 -6.66 -10.83
C GLN A 367 -8.76 -7.52 -10.58
N PHE A 368 -8.19 -8.12 -11.64
CA PHE A 368 -7.07 -9.07 -11.56
C PHE A 368 -5.72 -8.45 -11.98
N ARG A 369 -5.77 -7.28 -12.64
CA ARG A 369 -4.63 -6.57 -13.22
C ARG A 369 -3.41 -6.45 -12.32
N TRP A 370 -3.62 -6.16 -11.05
CA TRP A 370 -2.55 -5.94 -10.08
C TRP A 370 -1.81 -7.22 -9.71
N HIS A 371 -2.53 -8.35 -9.55
CA HIS A 371 -1.92 -9.67 -9.37
C HIS A 371 -1.17 -10.08 -10.62
N ALA A 372 -1.80 -9.89 -11.79
CA ALA A 372 -1.23 -10.25 -13.09
C ALA A 372 0.12 -9.55 -13.33
N LEU A 373 0.18 -8.23 -13.12
CA LEU A 373 1.40 -7.45 -13.25
C LEU A 373 2.44 -7.81 -12.18
N ALA A 374 2.03 -8.09 -10.93
CA ALA A 374 2.95 -8.53 -9.88
C ALA A 374 3.56 -9.92 -10.17
N ALA A 375 2.77 -10.85 -10.71
CA ALA A 375 3.24 -12.15 -11.17
C ALA A 375 4.23 -12.00 -12.36
N LEU A 376 3.87 -11.24 -13.41
CA LEU A 376 4.78 -10.93 -14.52
C LEU A 376 6.07 -10.23 -14.07
N THR A 377 6.02 -9.40 -13.02
CA THR A 377 7.20 -8.73 -12.44
C THR A 377 8.24 -9.74 -11.96
N VAL A 378 7.87 -10.92 -11.48
CA VAL A 378 8.81 -11.90 -10.88
C VAL A 378 9.23 -13.04 -11.81
N MET A 379 8.65 -13.16 -13.00
CA MET A 379 9.01 -14.17 -14.02
C MET A 379 10.26 -13.74 -14.80
N HIS A 380 11.34 -14.53 -14.83
CA HIS A 380 12.61 -14.08 -15.44
C HIS A 380 12.68 -14.23 -16.97
N ASP A 381 11.62 -14.78 -17.57
CA ASP A 381 11.51 -15.12 -18.98
C ASP A 381 11.39 -13.87 -19.88
N ILE A 382 11.81 -13.98 -21.14
CA ILE A 382 11.83 -12.86 -22.10
C ILE A 382 10.39 -12.49 -22.47
N GLU A 383 9.55 -13.49 -22.63
CA GLU A 383 8.13 -13.42 -22.92
C GLU A 383 7.38 -12.55 -21.89
N ALA A 384 7.79 -12.60 -20.62
CA ALA A 384 7.23 -11.74 -19.57
C ALA A 384 7.65 -10.26 -19.72
N VAL A 385 8.87 -10.00 -20.21
CA VAL A 385 9.36 -8.64 -20.53
C VAL A 385 8.62 -8.10 -21.76
N GLU A 386 8.48 -8.91 -22.81
CA GLU A 386 7.75 -8.55 -24.03
C GLU A 386 6.27 -8.25 -23.74
N ALA A 387 5.59 -9.11 -22.96
CA ALA A 387 4.21 -8.87 -22.53
C ALA A 387 4.08 -7.55 -21.74
N LEU A 388 4.99 -7.27 -20.80
CA LEU A 388 4.99 -5.99 -20.07
C LEU A 388 5.26 -4.79 -20.98
N ALA A 389 6.15 -4.94 -21.97
CA ALA A 389 6.45 -3.90 -22.95
C ALA A 389 5.24 -3.58 -23.84
N GLU A 390 4.50 -4.59 -24.30
CA GLU A 390 3.23 -4.41 -25.03
C GLU A 390 2.18 -3.70 -24.17
N LEU A 391 2.06 -4.09 -22.89
CA LEU A 391 1.12 -3.48 -21.94
C LEU A 391 1.39 -1.97 -21.70
N MET A 392 2.60 -1.47 -21.93
CA MET A 392 2.89 -0.02 -21.93
C MET A 392 2.16 0.77 -23.03
N SER A 393 1.63 0.10 -24.06
CA SER A 393 0.79 0.72 -25.11
C SER A 393 -0.72 0.54 -24.89
N ASN A 394 -1.14 -0.19 -23.84
CA ASN A 394 -2.55 -0.54 -23.59
C ASN A 394 -3.45 0.70 -23.38
N PRO A 395 -4.72 0.72 -23.84
CA PRO A 395 -5.61 1.87 -23.63
C PRO A 395 -5.81 2.31 -22.17
N SER A 396 -5.69 1.42 -21.17
CA SER A 396 -5.84 1.76 -19.75
C SER A 396 -4.59 2.42 -19.15
N ALA A 397 -4.75 3.58 -18.50
CA ALA A 397 -3.63 4.29 -17.86
C ALA A 397 -2.98 3.46 -16.73
N GLU A 398 -3.79 2.74 -15.96
CA GLU A 398 -3.33 1.82 -14.91
C GLU A 398 -2.50 0.67 -15.47
N THR A 399 -2.89 0.13 -16.63
CA THR A 399 -2.12 -0.95 -17.27
C THR A 399 -0.77 -0.43 -17.75
N ARG A 400 -0.72 0.72 -18.43
CA ARG A 400 0.55 1.26 -18.95
C ARG A 400 1.54 1.59 -17.83
N TYR A 401 1.11 2.36 -16.82
CA TYR A 401 1.99 2.70 -15.71
C TYR A 401 2.27 1.51 -14.79
N GLY A 402 1.30 0.60 -14.62
CA GLY A 402 1.49 -0.65 -13.92
C GLY A 402 2.59 -1.52 -14.55
N ALA A 403 2.59 -1.63 -15.88
CA ALA A 403 3.60 -2.37 -16.64
C ALA A 403 4.96 -1.66 -16.68
N PHE A 404 5.00 -0.34 -16.83
CA PHE A 404 6.22 0.47 -16.64
C PHE A 404 6.84 0.24 -15.25
N ARG A 405 6.02 0.28 -14.19
CA ARG A 405 6.44 0.02 -12.80
C ARG A 405 6.95 -1.41 -12.60
N ALA A 406 6.34 -2.39 -13.27
CA ALA A 406 6.81 -3.78 -13.29
C ALA A 406 8.21 -3.89 -13.94
N LEU A 407 8.38 -3.37 -15.16
CA LEU A 407 9.68 -3.34 -15.85
C LEU A 407 10.76 -2.62 -15.05
N TYR A 408 10.46 -1.44 -14.50
CA TYR A 408 11.40 -0.70 -13.67
C TYR A 408 11.78 -1.49 -12.40
N THR A 409 10.84 -2.18 -11.77
CA THR A 409 11.10 -2.99 -10.57
C THR A 409 12.01 -4.19 -10.88
N ARG A 410 11.94 -4.73 -12.11
CA ARG A 410 12.83 -5.80 -12.59
C ARG A 410 14.24 -5.30 -12.87
N ASN A 411 14.34 -4.20 -13.61
CA ASN A 411 15.58 -3.63 -14.08
C ASN A 411 15.41 -2.11 -14.35
N PRO A 412 15.85 -1.23 -13.43
CA PRO A 412 15.82 0.22 -13.64
C PRO A 412 16.65 0.71 -14.84
N GLN A 413 17.61 -0.10 -15.32
CA GLN A 413 18.48 0.17 -16.45
C GLN A 413 17.97 -0.43 -17.77
N ASP A 414 16.74 -0.94 -17.81
CA ASP A 414 16.13 -1.41 -19.06
C ASP A 414 15.82 -0.20 -19.98
N PRO A 415 16.29 -0.18 -21.25
CA PRO A 415 16.11 0.95 -22.17
C PRO A 415 14.65 1.36 -22.47
N MET A 416 13.67 0.53 -22.10
CA MET A 416 12.25 0.84 -22.23
C MET A 416 11.72 1.72 -21.08
N VAL A 417 12.40 1.71 -19.93
CA VAL A 417 11.97 2.41 -18.70
C VAL A 417 13.07 3.25 -18.03
N GLU A 418 14.28 3.26 -18.58
CA GLU A 418 15.37 4.13 -18.13
C GLU A 418 14.92 5.60 -18.07
N GLY A 419 15.39 6.31 -17.06
CA GLY A 419 15.07 7.72 -16.83
C GLY A 419 16.16 8.41 -16.03
N HIS A 420 16.08 9.73 -16.01
CA HIS A 420 17.15 10.59 -15.48
C HIS A 420 16.58 11.59 -14.48
N LEU A 421 17.31 11.84 -13.40
CA LEU A 421 16.96 12.83 -12.38
C LEU A 421 17.18 14.24 -12.94
N LEU A 422 16.10 14.97 -13.20
CA LEU A 422 16.17 16.33 -13.72
C LEU A 422 16.49 17.33 -12.61
N ASP A 423 17.69 17.91 -12.65
CA ASP A 423 18.12 19.02 -11.77
C ASP A 423 17.97 18.70 -10.26
N GLY A 424 18.09 17.42 -9.89
CA GLY A 424 17.90 16.95 -8.52
C GLY A 424 16.43 16.87 -8.04
N LYS A 425 15.43 17.20 -8.89
CA LYS A 425 14.04 17.42 -8.45
C LYS A 425 13.13 16.20 -8.60
N PHE A 426 13.11 15.56 -9.77
CA PHE A 426 12.28 14.38 -10.07
C PHE A 426 12.84 13.60 -11.26
N ASN A 427 12.46 12.33 -11.39
CA ASN A 427 12.89 11.48 -12.50
C ASN A 427 11.98 11.68 -13.72
N LEU A 428 12.57 11.92 -14.90
CA LEU A 428 11.85 11.90 -16.17
C LEU A 428 12.17 10.61 -16.93
N HIS A 429 11.12 9.90 -17.33
CA HIS A 429 11.17 8.69 -18.15
C HIS A 429 10.44 8.94 -19.47
N VAL A 430 10.97 8.43 -20.58
CA VAL A 430 10.36 8.57 -21.92
C VAL A 430 10.18 7.20 -22.56
N ALA A 431 9.11 6.52 -22.16
CA ALA A 431 8.79 5.17 -22.57
C ALA A 431 8.31 5.13 -24.04
N PRO A 432 8.80 4.17 -24.86
CA PRO A 432 8.22 3.92 -26.17
C PRO A 432 6.79 3.38 -25.99
N SER A 433 5.85 3.92 -26.77
CA SER A 433 4.43 3.52 -26.79
C SER A 433 3.89 3.68 -28.20
N LEU A 434 3.11 2.69 -28.65
CA LEU A 434 2.30 2.75 -29.88
C LEU A 434 0.86 3.21 -29.60
N GLY A 435 0.45 3.23 -28.33
CA GLY A 435 -0.82 3.83 -27.91
C GLY A 435 -0.77 5.36 -27.89
N GLU A 436 -1.95 5.98 -27.86
CA GLU A 436 -2.17 7.44 -27.71
C GLU A 436 -1.21 8.08 -26.68
N PRO A 437 -0.60 9.25 -26.94
CA PRO A 437 0.30 9.90 -25.99
C PRO A 437 -0.29 10.04 -24.58
N MET A 438 0.53 9.75 -23.57
CA MET A 438 0.13 9.91 -22.16
C MET A 438 1.29 10.40 -21.31
N VAL A 439 1.03 11.38 -20.44
CA VAL A 439 1.99 11.78 -19.39
C VAL A 439 1.45 11.33 -18.05
N HIS A 440 2.21 10.49 -17.35
CA HIS A 440 1.87 10.00 -16.01
C HIS A 440 2.72 10.69 -14.94
N PHE A 441 2.08 10.99 -13.81
CA PHE A 441 2.66 11.63 -12.62
C PHE A 441 2.43 10.73 -11.39
N ALA A 442 3.50 10.21 -10.78
CA ALA A 442 3.38 9.31 -9.63
C ALA A 442 3.20 10.06 -8.29
N ARG A 443 2.30 9.57 -7.43
CA ARG A 443 2.12 10.09 -6.06
C ARG A 443 2.73 9.19 -4.98
N THR A 444 3.58 8.23 -5.37
CA THR A 444 4.10 7.19 -4.47
C THR A 444 5.53 6.79 -4.81
N ARG A 445 6.32 6.42 -3.81
CA ARG A 445 7.70 5.91 -3.81
C ARG A 445 8.78 6.85 -4.31
N ARG A 446 8.48 7.68 -5.32
CA ARG A 446 9.38 8.70 -5.87
C ARG A 446 8.61 9.75 -6.64
N ALA A 447 9.15 10.96 -6.70
CA ALA A 447 8.73 11.93 -7.71
C ALA A 447 9.24 11.46 -9.09
N GLU A 448 8.31 11.00 -9.93
CA GLU A 448 8.59 10.61 -11.32
C GLU A 448 7.49 11.10 -12.28
N VAL A 449 7.91 11.41 -13.49
CA VAL A 449 7.06 11.75 -14.63
C VAL A 449 7.40 10.78 -15.77
N VAL A 450 6.40 10.08 -16.29
CA VAL A 450 6.56 9.08 -17.35
C VAL A 450 5.81 9.52 -18.60
N VAL A 451 6.54 9.84 -19.65
CA VAL A 451 6.00 10.21 -20.97
C VAL A 451 5.93 8.96 -21.84
N PHE A 452 4.73 8.46 -22.07
CA PHE A 452 4.45 7.38 -23.02
C PHE A 452 4.26 7.98 -24.41
N GLY A 453 5.24 7.74 -25.30
CA GLY A 453 5.28 8.27 -26.66
C GLY A 453 6.31 9.39 -26.84
N ARG A 454 7.41 9.08 -27.54
CA ARG A 454 8.56 9.99 -27.74
C ARG A 454 8.22 11.26 -28.55
N GLU A 455 7.22 11.17 -29.43
CA GLU A 455 6.76 12.26 -30.31
C GLU A 455 5.53 13.01 -29.74
N ALA A 456 5.22 12.82 -28.45
CA ALA A 456 4.20 13.60 -27.75
C ALA A 456 4.53 15.10 -27.82
N THR A 457 3.62 15.93 -28.34
CA THR A 457 3.81 17.38 -28.53
C THR A 457 2.70 18.20 -27.85
N VAL A 458 3.05 19.39 -27.37
CA VAL A 458 2.14 20.38 -26.77
C VAL A 458 2.19 21.64 -27.61
N ARG A 459 1.03 22.14 -28.02
CA ARG A 459 0.89 23.25 -28.98
C ARG A 459 0.05 24.40 -28.41
N PRO A 460 0.63 25.27 -27.56
CA PRO A 460 -0.05 26.47 -27.08
C PRO A 460 -0.37 27.40 -28.25
N THR A 461 -1.59 27.96 -28.26
CA THR A 461 -2.05 28.94 -29.26
C THR A 461 -1.52 30.34 -28.98
N GLU A 462 -1.56 30.77 -27.72
CA GLU A 462 -1.03 32.07 -27.25
C GLU A 462 0.02 31.89 -26.15
N PHE A 463 -0.36 31.27 -25.04
CA PHE A 463 0.52 30.96 -23.92
C PHE A 463 -0.03 29.76 -23.12
N LEU A 464 0.82 29.21 -22.25
CA LEU A 464 0.51 28.16 -21.28
C LEU A 464 1.29 28.46 -19.99
N TYR A 465 0.64 28.42 -18.83
CA TYR A 465 1.30 28.66 -17.54
C TYR A 465 1.80 27.36 -16.89
N ALA A 466 3.03 27.41 -16.38
CA ALA A 466 3.64 26.36 -15.55
C ALA A 466 3.78 26.91 -14.12
N GLY A 467 2.67 26.98 -13.40
CA GLY A 467 2.57 27.69 -12.13
C GLY A 467 2.65 29.22 -12.29
N PRO A 468 2.81 29.98 -11.19
CA PRO A 468 2.61 31.44 -11.18
C PRO A 468 3.78 32.27 -11.75
N HIS A 469 4.88 31.63 -12.13
CA HIS A 469 6.14 32.33 -12.47
C HIS A 469 6.78 31.88 -13.79
N ILE A 470 6.23 30.86 -14.46
CA ILE A 470 6.77 30.34 -15.72
C ILE A 470 5.66 30.38 -16.77
N MET A 471 5.95 31.00 -17.90
CA MET A 471 5.06 31.13 -19.05
C MET A 471 5.71 30.51 -20.29
N ILE A 472 4.94 29.71 -21.02
CA ILE A 472 5.35 28.98 -22.22
C ILE A 472 4.58 29.57 -23.39
N THR A 473 5.27 30.08 -24.40
CA THR A 473 4.68 30.74 -25.58
C THR A 473 5.18 30.09 -26.87
N PRO A 474 4.37 29.97 -27.94
CA PRO A 474 4.86 29.51 -29.23
C PRO A 474 5.83 30.55 -29.83
N LEU A 475 6.95 30.09 -30.37
CA LEU A 475 7.90 30.92 -31.12
C LEU A 475 7.75 30.74 -32.65
N GLY A 476 7.09 29.67 -33.06
CA GLY A 476 6.89 29.27 -34.45
C GLY A 476 6.53 27.78 -34.53
N PRO A 477 6.44 27.20 -35.73
CA PRO A 477 6.15 25.78 -35.90
C PRO A 477 7.17 24.90 -35.16
N GLY A 478 6.69 24.03 -34.27
CA GLY A 478 7.53 23.09 -33.53
C GLY A 478 8.43 23.69 -32.44
N ARG A 479 8.27 24.99 -32.08
CA ARG A 479 9.12 25.67 -31.10
C ARG A 479 8.36 26.41 -30.02
N LEU A 480 8.81 26.24 -28.78
CA LEU A 480 8.33 26.92 -27.60
C LEU A 480 9.43 27.81 -27.02
N LYS A 481 9.00 28.95 -26.46
CA LYS A 481 9.81 29.82 -25.62
C LYS A 481 9.27 29.75 -24.20
N ILE A 482 10.15 29.44 -23.25
CA ILE A 482 9.84 29.35 -21.83
C ILE A 482 10.46 30.55 -21.14
N SER A 483 9.64 31.36 -20.47
CA SER A 483 10.04 32.58 -19.78
C SER A 483 9.74 32.46 -18.28
N ARG A 484 10.74 32.66 -17.42
CA ARG A 484 10.54 32.80 -15.96
C ARG A 484 10.50 34.27 -15.59
N PHE A 485 9.46 34.68 -14.90
CA PHE A 485 9.32 36.01 -14.29
C PHE A 485 9.39 35.86 -12.78
N SER A 486 10.30 36.61 -12.13
CA SER A 486 10.45 36.58 -10.68
C SER A 486 10.77 38.00 -10.19
N PRO A 487 10.03 38.54 -9.19
CA PRO A 487 10.22 39.92 -8.74
C PRO A 487 11.68 40.20 -8.35
N GLY A 488 12.27 41.26 -8.93
CA GLY A 488 13.64 41.67 -8.64
C GLY A 488 14.75 40.86 -9.32
N GLN A 489 14.42 39.89 -10.19
CA GLN A 489 15.39 39.13 -10.99
C GLN A 489 15.23 39.42 -12.49
N SER A 490 16.29 39.22 -13.27
CA SER A 490 16.25 39.32 -14.73
C SER A 490 15.46 38.17 -15.35
N ASP A 491 14.57 38.48 -16.30
CA ASP A 491 13.84 37.49 -17.11
C ASP A 491 14.77 36.39 -17.65
N LEU A 492 14.58 35.16 -17.20
CA LEU A 492 15.20 33.99 -17.85
C LEU A 492 14.32 33.58 -19.03
N ARG A 493 14.90 33.52 -20.23
CA ARG A 493 14.21 33.14 -21.47
C ARG A 493 14.97 32.01 -22.14
N LEU A 494 14.29 30.88 -22.34
CA LEU A 494 14.82 29.66 -22.94
C LEU A 494 13.99 29.30 -24.18
N GLU A 495 14.60 28.63 -25.15
CA GLU A 495 13.91 28.06 -26.31
C GLU A 495 14.05 26.53 -26.29
N CYS A 496 12.99 25.82 -26.66
CA CYS A 496 12.95 24.36 -26.81
C CYS A 496 12.00 23.95 -27.95
N ASN A 497 11.96 22.67 -28.27
CA ASN A 497 10.97 22.13 -29.20
C ASN A 497 9.59 22.03 -28.52
N ASP A 498 8.55 21.77 -29.31
CA ASP A 498 7.18 21.52 -28.84
C ASP A 498 6.94 20.11 -28.27
N ARG A 499 7.96 19.24 -28.28
CA ARG A 499 7.92 17.91 -27.67
C ARG A 499 7.80 18.00 -26.14
N VAL A 500 6.96 17.14 -25.55
CA VAL A 500 6.71 17.08 -24.11
C VAL A 500 8.00 16.91 -23.29
N PRO A 501 8.92 15.97 -23.59
CA PRO A 501 10.17 15.85 -22.83
C PRO A 501 11.04 17.11 -22.86
N ASP A 502 11.10 17.80 -24.01
CA ASP A 502 11.88 19.02 -24.20
C ASP A 502 11.25 20.19 -23.43
N MET A 503 9.92 20.30 -23.44
CA MET A 503 9.17 21.27 -22.64
C MET A 503 9.36 21.05 -21.15
N ILE A 504 9.28 19.80 -20.66
CA ILE A 504 9.52 19.44 -19.24
C ILE A 504 10.94 19.84 -18.83
N ALA A 505 11.96 19.45 -19.61
CA ALA A 505 13.34 19.82 -19.34
C ALA A 505 13.55 21.34 -19.36
N GLY A 506 12.84 22.06 -20.24
CA GLY A 506 12.85 23.51 -20.31
C GLY A 506 12.19 24.20 -19.11
N ILE A 507 11.06 23.70 -18.59
CA ILE A 507 10.42 24.18 -17.34
C ILE A 507 11.38 23.99 -16.16
N VAL A 508 12.05 22.83 -16.07
CA VAL A 508 13.01 22.56 -14.99
C VAL A 508 14.24 23.48 -15.07
N LYS A 509 14.79 23.70 -16.28
CA LYS A 509 15.87 24.69 -16.52
C LYS A 509 15.44 26.13 -16.24
N ALA A 510 14.16 26.45 -16.42
CA ALA A 510 13.56 27.71 -15.99
C ALA A 510 13.34 27.78 -14.45
N GLY A 511 13.84 26.79 -13.71
CA GLY A 511 13.76 26.70 -12.25
C GLY A 511 12.39 26.27 -11.71
N GLY A 512 11.54 25.65 -12.55
CA GLY A 512 10.34 24.95 -12.10
C GLY A 512 10.67 23.57 -11.52
N GLY A 513 9.67 22.92 -10.92
CA GLY A 513 9.76 21.56 -10.40
C GLY A 513 8.57 20.71 -10.85
N TYR A 514 8.34 19.62 -10.10
CA TYR A 514 7.31 18.63 -10.39
C TYR A 514 5.89 19.24 -10.45
N GLY A 515 5.58 20.17 -9.53
CA GLY A 515 4.28 20.84 -9.46
C GLY A 515 4.01 21.76 -10.65
N GLU A 516 4.99 22.59 -11.05
CA GLU A 516 4.87 23.44 -12.24
C GLU A 516 4.67 22.64 -13.53
N VAL A 517 5.35 21.49 -13.65
CA VAL A 517 5.20 20.58 -14.80
C VAL A 517 3.83 19.92 -14.84
N LEU A 518 3.30 19.47 -13.70
CA LEU A 518 1.94 18.92 -13.61
C LEU A 518 0.87 19.97 -13.89
N ALA A 519 1.04 21.21 -13.38
CA ALA A 519 0.14 22.32 -13.67
C ALA A 519 0.10 22.66 -15.18
N ALA A 520 1.27 22.72 -15.83
CA ALA A 520 1.37 22.95 -17.27
C ALA A 520 0.68 21.85 -18.08
N MET A 521 0.93 20.57 -17.75
CA MET A 521 0.33 19.44 -18.47
C MET A 521 -1.19 19.37 -18.27
N ARG A 522 -1.70 19.56 -17.04
CA ARG A 522 -3.15 19.62 -16.76
C ARG A 522 -3.84 20.74 -17.53
N THR A 523 -3.22 21.91 -17.60
CA THR A 523 -3.75 23.05 -18.36
C THR A 523 -3.76 22.76 -19.86
N ALA A 524 -2.68 22.16 -20.39
CA ALA A 524 -2.58 21.76 -21.79
C ALA A 524 -3.60 20.67 -22.20
N GLU A 525 -3.91 19.71 -21.31
CA GLU A 525 -4.98 18.74 -21.52
C GLU A 525 -6.35 19.41 -21.52
N LYS A 526 -6.65 20.21 -20.49
CA LYS A 526 -7.93 20.92 -20.33
C LYS A 526 -8.27 21.85 -21.50
N GLU A 527 -7.25 22.49 -22.07
CA GLU A 527 -7.39 23.43 -23.21
C GLU A 527 -7.23 22.74 -24.58
N GLY A 528 -7.03 21.42 -24.63
CA GLY A 528 -6.87 20.67 -25.89
C GLY A 528 -5.55 20.95 -26.63
N LEU A 529 -4.57 21.54 -25.95
CA LEU A 529 -3.24 21.87 -26.48
C LEU A 529 -2.31 20.65 -26.50
N PHE A 530 -2.67 19.58 -25.79
CA PHE A 530 -1.97 18.29 -25.78
C PHE A 530 -2.81 17.21 -26.47
N ALA A 531 -2.27 16.58 -27.52
CA ALA A 531 -2.94 15.50 -28.25
C ALA A 531 -2.73 14.14 -27.55
N GLY A 532 -3.27 14.02 -26.35
CA GLY A 532 -3.16 12.87 -25.46
C GLY A 532 -3.75 13.19 -24.09
N ARG A 533 -3.43 12.39 -23.07
CA ARG A 533 -3.98 12.53 -21.72
C ARG A 533 -2.96 12.61 -20.59
N VAL A 534 -3.35 13.21 -19.47
CA VAL A 534 -2.53 13.35 -18.26
C VAL A 534 -3.12 12.49 -17.15
N ALA A 535 -2.32 11.53 -16.68
CA ALA A 535 -2.72 10.61 -15.63
C ALA A 535 -1.97 10.92 -14.33
N VAL A 536 -2.69 11.07 -13.22
CA VAL A 536 -2.09 11.25 -11.89
C VAL A 536 -2.34 9.99 -11.08
N ASN A 537 -1.26 9.34 -10.64
CA ASN A 537 -1.27 8.12 -9.82
C ASN A 537 -2.22 7.03 -10.33
N ALA A 538 -2.37 6.88 -11.65
CA ALA A 538 -3.11 5.78 -12.26
C ALA A 538 -2.35 4.47 -12.07
N THR A 539 -2.48 3.89 -10.87
CA THR A 539 -1.98 2.57 -10.48
C THR A 539 -3.11 1.55 -10.45
N PRO A 540 -2.86 0.27 -10.72
CA PRO A 540 -3.84 -0.80 -10.49
C PRO A 540 -4.40 -0.75 -9.05
N MET A 541 -5.71 -0.55 -8.91
CA MET A 541 -6.38 -0.41 -7.59
C MET A 541 -7.00 -1.74 -7.11
N PRO A 542 -6.95 -2.04 -5.80
CA PRO A 542 -7.66 -3.18 -5.19
C PRO A 542 -9.18 -2.93 -5.11
N GLY A 543 -9.92 -3.88 -4.52
CA GLY A 543 -11.29 -3.66 -4.03
C GLY A 543 -12.39 -3.60 -5.09
N ARG A 544 -12.06 -3.83 -6.36
CA ARG A 544 -13.06 -3.91 -7.44
C ARG A 544 -13.73 -5.28 -7.44
N ASN A 545 -15.05 -5.30 -7.23
CA ASN A 545 -15.85 -6.51 -7.35
C ASN A 545 -15.78 -7.08 -8.79
N TYR A 546 -15.79 -8.40 -8.87
CA TYR A 546 -15.93 -9.14 -10.11
C TYR A 546 -17.25 -9.91 -10.10
N TYR A 547 -17.88 -10.03 -11.28
CA TYR A 547 -19.13 -10.77 -11.47
C TYR A 547 -18.97 -11.69 -12.66
N ALA A 548 -19.11 -13.00 -12.44
CA ALA A 548 -18.95 -14.03 -13.44
C ALA A 548 -20.21 -14.14 -14.33
N SER A 549 -20.30 -13.24 -15.33
CA SER A 549 -21.41 -13.15 -16.29
C SER A 549 -22.77 -12.69 -15.71
N ALA A 550 -23.75 -12.45 -16.59
CA ALA A 550 -24.96 -11.70 -16.27
C ALA A 550 -26.06 -12.46 -15.51
N SER A 551 -25.83 -13.72 -15.14
CA SER A 551 -26.82 -14.58 -14.46
C SER A 551 -26.68 -14.65 -12.93
N GLU A 552 -25.55 -14.22 -12.36
CA GLU A 552 -25.27 -14.31 -10.92
C GLU A 552 -25.21 -12.92 -10.29
N ALA A 553 -26.39 -12.30 -10.16
CA ALA A 553 -26.54 -10.95 -9.60
C ALA A 553 -26.53 -10.89 -8.06
N ASP A 554 -26.27 -12.00 -7.37
CA ASP A 554 -26.45 -12.15 -5.91
C ASP A 554 -25.15 -12.51 -5.16
N GLY A 555 -23.99 -12.48 -5.84
CA GLY A 555 -22.68 -12.75 -5.26
C GLY A 555 -21.60 -11.82 -5.81
N SER A 556 -21.11 -10.87 -5.00
CA SER A 556 -19.95 -10.07 -5.39
C SER A 556 -18.66 -10.78 -4.98
N GLU A 557 -18.01 -11.47 -5.93
CA GLU A 557 -16.70 -12.05 -5.66
C GLU A 557 -15.62 -10.96 -5.62
N ARG A 558 -14.97 -10.84 -4.46
CA ARG A 558 -13.69 -10.13 -4.34
C ARG A 558 -12.58 -11.09 -4.75
N THR A 559 -11.54 -10.60 -5.44
CA THR A 559 -10.37 -11.43 -5.78
C THR A 559 -9.78 -12.03 -4.50
N ALA A 560 -9.70 -13.36 -4.43
CA ALA A 560 -9.49 -14.10 -3.19
C ALA A 560 -8.03 -14.07 -2.66
N SER A 561 -7.23 -13.07 -3.04
CA SER A 561 -5.83 -12.91 -2.63
C SER A 561 -5.54 -11.45 -2.27
N PRO A 562 -4.68 -11.19 -1.27
CA PRO A 562 -4.40 -9.84 -0.75
C PRO A 562 -3.56 -9.00 -1.72
N LEU A 563 -3.64 -7.67 -1.60
CA LEU A 563 -2.90 -6.73 -2.45
C LEU A 563 -1.38 -6.91 -2.32
N PRO A 564 -0.59 -6.90 -3.41
CA PRO A 564 0.83 -7.14 -3.37
C PRO A 564 1.50 -5.82 -3.01
N GLU A 565 2.59 -5.88 -2.28
CA GLU A 565 3.31 -4.69 -1.84
C GLU A 565 3.83 -3.89 -3.04
N LEU A 566 3.93 -4.51 -4.24
CA LEU A 566 4.22 -3.83 -5.52
C LEU A 566 3.28 -2.65 -5.83
N TYR A 567 1.99 -2.76 -5.50
CA TYR A 567 0.97 -1.74 -5.81
C TYR A 567 0.24 -1.19 -4.58
N GLN A 568 0.44 -1.79 -3.40
CA GLN A 568 -0.06 -1.26 -2.14
C GLN A 568 0.48 0.15 -1.87
N THR A 569 -0.44 1.04 -1.47
CA THR A 569 -0.19 2.41 -1.03
C THR A 569 -1.06 2.65 0.20
N ARG A 570 -0.64 3.45 1.19
CA ARG A 570 -1.52 3.72 2.35
C ARG A 570 -2.87 4.32 1.95
N SER A 571 -2.94 5.08 0.86
CA SER A 571 -4.19 5.59 0.28
C SER A 571 -5.16 4.52 -0.22
N SER A 572 -4.75 3.24 -0.31
CA SER A 572 -5.60 2.11 -0.67
C SER A 572 -6.01 1.23 0.52
N GLN A 573 -5.75 1.70 1.76
CA GLN A 573 -6.26 1.09 2.99
C GLN A 573 -6.91 2.18 3.83
N SER A 574 -8.15 1.97 4.25
CA SER A 574 -8.81 2.85 5.20
C SER A 574 -8.14 2.78 6.58
N GLU A 575 -8.20 3.86 7.36
CA GLU A 575 -7.74 3.81 8.76
C GLU A 575 -8.54 2.79 9.60
N GLN A 576 -9.71 2.38 9.12
CA GLN A 576 -10.59 1.41 9.75
C GLN A 576 -10.11 -0.03 9.53
N GLU A 577 -9.80 -0.43 8.29
CA GLU A 577 -9.15 -1.72 7.99
C GLU A 577 -7.81 -1.88 8.72
N ILE A 578 -7.04 -0.79 8.87
CA ILE A 578 -5.78 -0.79 9.63
C ILE A 578 -6.07 -1.00 11.13
N ARG A 579 -7.09 -0.34 11.70
CA ARG A 579 -7.49 -0.53 13.10
C ARG A 579 -8.04 -1.93 13.36
N GLU A 580 -8.79 -2.51 12.43
CA GLU A 580 -9.25 -3.90 12.50
C GLU A 580 -8.06 -4.86 12.49
N THR A 581 -7.11 -4.70 11.55
CA THR A 581 -5.87 -5.50 11.49
C THR A 581 -5.00 -5.35 12.75
N MET A 582 -5.05 -4.20 13.43
CA MET A 582 -4.34 -3.96 14.69
C MET A 582 -5.10 -4.52 15.90
N ALA A 583 -6.43 -4.38 15.95
CA ALA A 583 -7.27 -4.89 17.04
C ALA A 583 -7.24 -6.43 17.09
N ASP A 584 -7.34 -7.07 15.92
CA ASP A 584 -7.13 -8.52 15.75
C ASP A 584 -5.78 -8.98 16.30
N GLN A 585 -4.76 -8.11 16.36
CA GLN A 585 -3.42 -8.47 16.87
C GLN A 585 -3.23 -8.12 18.35
N ILE A 586 -3.90 -7.09 18.86
CA ILE A 586 -3.86 -6.73 20.29
C ILE A 586 -4.56 -7.79 21.16
N GLU A 587 -5.58 -8.48 20.64
CA GLU A 587 -6.14 -9.69 21.31
C GLU A 587 -5.12 -10.84 21.47
N TYR A 588 -3.98 -10.83 20.76
CA TYR A 588 -2.87 -11.78 20.98
C TYR A 588 -1.72 -11.19 21.84
N GLU A 589 -1.77 -9.92 22.25
CA GLU A 589 -0.76 -9.29 23.12
C GLU A 589 -1.27 -8.99 24.54
N GLU A 590 -2.58 -8.85 24.75
CA GLU A 590 -3.17 -8.68 26.10
C GLU A 590 -3.43 -10.02 26.83
N GLU A 591 -2.36 -10.72 27.21
CA GLU A 591 -2.39 -11.54 28.44
C GLU A 591 -1.50 -10.89 29.51
N GLU A 592 -2.09 -10.55 30.67
CA GLU A 592 -1.35 -10.03 31.81
C GLU A 592 -0.22 -11.02 32.20
N PRO A 593 1.02 -10.54 32.46
CA PRO A 593 2.07 -11.43 32.89
C PRO A 593 1.72 -12.03 34.26
N GLU A 594 1.56 -13.36 34.31
CA GLU A 594 1.33 -14.10 35.56
C GLU A 594 2.25 -13.57 36.68
N PRO A 595 1.72 -13.32 37.88
CA PRO A 595 2.51 -12.70 38.95
C PRO A 595 3.70 -13.57 39.31
N LYS A 596 4.89 -13.13 38.91
CA LYS A 596 6.16 -13.80 39.19
C LYS A 596 6.30 -13.98 40.70
N ARG A 597 6.10 -15.22 41.18
CA ARG A 597 6.36 -15.59 42.58
C ARG A 597 7.75 -15.10 42.99
N GLY A 598 7.78 -14.23 43.99
CA GLY A 598 9.00 -13.58 44.42
C GLY A 598 9.99 -14.59 44.98
N PHE A 599 11.28 -14.25 44.89
CA PHE A 599 12.37 -15.04 45.47
C PHE A 599 12.16 -15.39 46.96
N PHE A 600 11.40 -14.57 47.68
CA PHE A 600 11.06 -14.77 49.09
C PHE A 600 10.04 -15.89 49.38
N ASP A 601 9.18 -16.29 48.42
CA ASP A 601 8.22 -17.39 48.60
C ASP A 601 8.90 -18.78 48.71
N LYS A 602 10.20 -18.88 48.40
CA LYS A 602 10.98 -20.12 48.54
C LYS A 602 11.66 -20.29 49.90
N VAL A 603 11.56 -19.31 50.82
CA VAL A 603 12.29 -19.33 52.09
C VAL A 603 11.39 -19.61 53.31
N SER A 604 10.07 -19.41 53.19
CA SER A 604 9.10 -19.65 54.27
C SER A 604 8.84 -21.14 54.58
N GLY A 605 9.19 -22.06 53.69
CA GLY A 605 8.95 -23.50 53.84
C GLY A 605 9.96 -24.28 54.70
N TRP A 606 10.88 -23.61 55.41
CA TRP A 606 11.98 -24.26 56.15
C TRP A 606 11.99 -24.03 57.67
N PHE A 607 11.04 -23.27 58.21
CA PHE A 607 10.98 -22.94 59.65
C PHE A 607 9.55 -23.01 60.22
N MET A 608 9.03 -24.22 60.42
CA MET A 608 8.27 -24.62 61.63
C MET A 608 8.30 -26.16 61.77
N PRO A 609 8.61 -26.72 62.96
CA PRO A 609 8.48 -28.15 63.24
C PRO A 609 7.10 -28.52 63.80
N GLU A 610 6.66 -29.73 63.43
CA GLU A 610 5.48 -30.50 63.90
C GLU A 610 4.07 -29.85 63.84
#